data_AF-A0A2U3NLQ8-F1
#
_entry.id   AF-A0A2U3NLQ8-F1
#
_cell.length_a   1.000
_cell.length_b   1.000
_cell.length_c   1.000
_cell.angle_alpha   90.00
_cell.angle_beta   90.00
_cell.angle_gamma   90.00
#
_symmetry.space_group_name_H-M   'P 1'
#
loop_
_entity.id
_entity.type
_entity.pdbx_description
1 polymer ?
#
loop_
_entity_poly.entity_id
_entity_poly.type
_entity_poly.pdbx_seq_one_letter_code
_entity_poly.pdbx_strand_id
1 'polypeptide(L)' 'VNVMLERLGQDYDDVLVNFEHNDESAVAAMVALPLRARWWDSTFKTWRIHPGYVGRLAANLRSLGYTVVDGGDPQ' A
#
# COMPACT_ATOMS: atom_id res chain seq x y z
N VAL A 1 7.81 11.24 4.05
CA VAL A 1 7.64 10.21 2.99
C VAL A 1 6.15 10.00 2.81
N ASN A 2 5.64 10.18 1.59
CA ASN A 2 4.23 9.97 1.28
C ASN A 2 4.02 8.54 0.79
N VAL A 3 2.93 7.91 1.21
CA VAL A 3 2.50 6.60 0.70
C VAL A 3 1.21 6.78 -0.06
N MET A 4 1.20 6.36 -1.33
CA MET A 4 0.04 6.50 -2.20
C MET A 4 -0.68 5.15 -2.36
N LEU A 5 -1.99 5.18 -2.13
CA LEU A 5 -2.89 4.03 -2.27
C LEU A 5 -3.78 4.18 -3.51
N GLU A 6 -3.53 3.43 -4.58
CA GLU A 6 -4.34 3.49 -5.80
C GLU A 6 -5.22 2.24 -5.95
N ARG A 7 -6.49 2.42 -6.28
CA ARG A 7 -7.39 1.30 -6.62
C ARG A 7 -7.43 1.15 -8.14
N LEU A 8 -6.99 0.00 -8.65
CA LEU A 8 -7.02 -0.29 -10.09
C LEU A 8 -8.42 -0.77 -10.55
N GLY A 9 -9.43 0.11 -10.48
CA GLY A 9 -10.74 -0.17 -11.09
C GLY A 9 -11.49 -1.39 -10.53
N GLN A 10 -12.61 -1.73 -11.18
CA GLN A 10 -13.61 -2.69 -10.69
C GLN A 10 -13.20 -4.17 -10.84
N ASP A 11 -12.15 -4.46 -11.63
CA ASP A 11 -11.70 -5.82 -11.96
C ASP A 11 -10.45 -6.27 -11.17
N TYR A 12 -9.75 -5.35 -10.50
CA TYR A 12 -8.64 -5.69 -9.62
C TYR A 12 -9.07 -5.53 -8.17
N ASP A 13 -9.20 -6.67 -7.49
CA ASP A 13 -9.54 -6.74 -6.08
C ASP A 13 -8.44 -6.19 -5.15
N ASP A 14 -7.38 -5.52 -5.66
CA ASP A 14 -6.22 -5.11 -4.87
C ASP A 14 -5.94 -3.62 -4.92
N VAL A 15 -5.35 -3.11 -3.84
CA VAL A 15 -4.87 -1.75 -3.72
C VAL A 15 -3.37 -1.73 -3.98
N LEU A 16 -2.93 -0.83 -4.87
CA LEU A 16 -1.52 -0.57 -5.10
C LEU A 16 -0.97 0.33 -4.00
N VAL A 17 0.23 0.02 -3.54
CA VAL A 17 0.93 0.77 -2.51
C VAL A 17 2.32 1.09 -3.04
N ASN A 18 2.51 2.36 -3.39
CA ASN A 18 3.82 2.84 -3.80
C ASN A 18 4.50 3.58 -2.63
N PHE A 19 5.76 3.24 -2.41
CA PHE A 19 6.62 3.93 -1.47
C PHE A 19 7.58 4.80 -2.28
N GLU A 20 7.43 6.12 -2.14
CA GLU A 20 8.20 7.12 -2.90
C GLU A 20 9.72 6.92 -2.79
N HIS A 21 10.16 6.34 -1.67
CA HIS A 21 11.50 5.84 -1.45
C HIS A 21 11.37 4.42 -0.88
N ASN A 22 12.29 3.51 -1.22
CA ASN A 22 12.37 2.15 -0.64
C ASN A 22 12.73 2.23 0.86
N ASP A 23 11.82 2.80 1.63
CA ASP A 23 11.96 3.04 3.05
C ASP A 23 11.77 1.70 3.77
N GLU A 24 12.82 1.27 4.47
CA GLU A 24 12.85 -0.01 5.18
C GLU A 24 11.70 -0.13 6.18
N SER A 25 11.29 0.96 6.83
CA SER A 25 10.20 0.94 7.82
C SER A 25 8.84 0.77 7.16
N ALA A 26 8.63 1.41 6.00
CA ALA A 26 7.42 1.24 5.20
C ALA A 26 7.32 -0.18 4.61
N VAL A 27 8.45 -0.72 4.12
CA VAL A 27 8.54 -2.10 3.67
C VAL A 27 8.32 -3.07 4.84
N ALA A 28 8.85 -2.80 6.04
CA ALA A 28 8.60 -3.64 7.21
C ALA A 28 7.11 -3.67 7.59
N ALA A 29 6.42 -2.52 7.55
CA ALA A 29 4.99 -2.45 7.78
C ALA A 29 4.18 -3.25 6.74
N MET A 30 4.62 -3.18 5.48
CA MET A 30 4.08 -4.02 4.40
C MET A 30 4.33 -5.50 4.68
N VAL A 31 5.55 -5.84 5.10
CA VAL A 31 6.00 -7.21 5.32
C VAL A 31 5.30 -7.89 6.51
N ALA A 32 4.85 -7.09 7.48
CA ALA A 32 4.09 -7.57 8.63
C ALA A 32 2.67 -8.07 8.28
N LEU A 33 2.14 -7.75 7.09
CA LEU A 33 0.85 -8.29 6.66
C LEU A 33 0.98 -9.77 6.24
N PRO A 34 -0.09 -10.58 6.40
CA PRO A 34 -0.09 -11.98 5.98
C PRO A 34 0.32 -12.14 4.53
N LEU A 35 1.06 -13.21 4.21
CA LEU A 35 1.54 -13.46 2.83
C LEU A 35 0.40 -13.47 1.79
N ARG A 36 -0.77 -14.01 2.14
CA ARG A 36 -1.95 -14.00 1.25
C ARG A 36 -2.56 -12.62 1.01
N ALA A 37 -2.19 -11.63 1.80
CA ALA A 37 -2.73 -10.27 1.75
C ALA A 37 -1.83 -9.31 0.97
N ARG A 38 -0.67 -9.77 0.49
CA ARG A 38 0.31 -8.93 -0.19
C ARG A 38 1.14 -9.67 -1.21
N TRP A 39 1.54 -8.97 -2.25
CA TRP A 39 2.62 -9.43 -3.13
C TRP A 39 3.26 -8.25 -3.83
N TRP A 40 4.49 -8.47 -4.29
CA TRP A 40 5.21 -7.50 -5.09
C TRP A 40 4.80 -7.65 -6.55
N ASP A 41 4.38 -6.55 -7.17
CA ASP A 41 4.15 -6.47 -8.62
C ASP A 41 5.39 -5.89 -9.28
N SER A 42 6.09 -6.74 -10.03
CA SER A 42 7.32 -6.37 -10.73
C SER A 42 7.08 -5.52 -11.98
N THR A 43 5.88 -5.56 -12.57
CA THR A 43 5.51 -4.76 -13.74
C THR A 43 5.41 -3.29 -13.38
N PHE A 44 4.71 -2.98 -12.28
CA PHE A 44 4.51 -1.61 -11.81
C PHE A 44 5.50 -1.19 -10.73
N LYS A 45 6.40 -2.09 -10.31
CA LYS A 45 7.35 -1.89 -9.21
C LYS A 45 6.65 -1.37 -7.95
N THR A 46 5.56 -2.00 -7.58
CA THR A 46 4.69 -1.58 -6.48
C THR A 46 4.23 -2.78 -5.65
N TRP A 47 3.78 -2.53 -4.42
CA TRP A 47 3.11 -3.57 -3.64
C TRP A 47 1.64 -3.62 -3.99
N ARG A 48 1.09 -4.82 -4.15
CA ARG A 48 -0.36 -5.03 -4.18
C ARG A 48 -0.81 -5.58 -2.84
N ILE A 49 -1.92 -5.06 -2.34
CA ILE A 49 -2.48 -5.46 -1.06
C ILE A 49 -3.96 -5.75 -1.19
N HIS A 50 -4.40 -6.78 -0.47
CA HIS A 50 -5.81 -7.08 -0.39
C HIS A 50 -6.55 -5.96 0.39
N PRO A 51 -7.72 -5.49 -0.09
CA PRO A 51 -8.41 -4.29 0.40
C PRO A 51 -8.83 -4.40 1.86
N GLY A 52 -9.18 -5.61 2.30
CA GLY A 52 -9.45 -5.90 3.73
C GLY A 52 -8.29 -5.62 4.69
N TYR A 53 -7.06 -5.43 4.19
CA TYR A 53 -5.87 -5.10 5.00
C TYR A 53 -5.39 -3.66 4.84
N VAL A 54 -6.01 -2.87 3.95
CA VAL A 54 -5.63 -1.46 3.70
C VAL A 54 -5.71 -0.63 4.97
N GLY A 55 -6.82 -0.71 5.71
CA GLY A 55 -7.00 0.05 6.94
C GLY A 55 -5.95 -0.27 8.00
N ARG A 56 -5.55 -1.55 8.10
CA ARG A 56 -4.50 -2.00 9.03
C ARG A 56 -3.13 -1.47 8.61
N LEU A 57 -2.79 -1.54 7.33
CA LEU A 57 -1.54 -0.98 6.82
C LEU A 57 -1.49 0.54 7.03
N ALA A 58 -2.57 1.25 6.69
CA ALA A 58 -2.66 2.69 6.86
C ALA A 58 -2.51 3.11 8.33
N ALA A 59 -3.12 2.38 9.26
CA ALA A 59 -2.97 2.63 10.70
C ALA A 59 -1.52 2.44 11.16
N ASN A 60 -0.87 1.34 10.74
CA ASN A 60 0.53 1.09 11.07
C ASN A 60 1.45 2.19 10.51
N LEU A 61 1.28 2.56 9.24
CA LEU A 61 2.08 3.61 8.62
C LEU A 61 1.87 4.97 9.31
N ARG A 62 0.64 5.33 9.67
CA ARG A 62 0.37 6.55 10.44
C ARG A 62 1.03 6.52 11.82
N SER A 63 1.05 5.37 12.51
CA SER A 63 1.74 5.23 13.80
C SER A 63 3.27 5.41 13.69
N LEU A 64 3.83 5.15 12.51
CA LEU A 64 5.24 5.37 12.19
C LEU A 64 5.51 6.80 11.68
N GLY A 65 4.50 7.66 11.60
CA GLY A 65 4.62 9.05 11.17
C GLY A 65 4.48 9.28 9.66
N TYR A 66 4.06 8.28 8.88
CA TYR A 66 3.81 8.45 7.45
C TYR A 66 2.48 9.14 7.19
N THR A 67 2.47 10.00 6.17
CA THR A 67 1.23 10.51 5.60
C THR A 67 0.76 9.54 4.53
N VAL A 68 -0.39 8.92 4.76
CA VAL A 68 -1.04 7.99 3.82
C VAL A 68 -2.07 8.77 3.03
N VAL A 69 -1.87 8.86 1.72
CA VAL A 69 -2.72 9.57 0.77
C VAL A 69 -3.46 8.54 -0.08
N ASP A 70 -4.79 8.65 -0.14
CA ASP A 70 -5.59 7.87 -1.08
C ASP A 70 -5.40 8.49 -2.48
N GLY A 71 -4.78 7.73 -3.39
CA GLY A 71 -4.53 8.11 -4.78
C GLY A 71 -5.69 7.77 -5.71
N GLY A 72 -6.89 7.56 -5.18
CA GLY A 72 -8.09 7.47 -6.01
C GLY A 72 -8.33 8.84 -6.65
N ASP A 73 -8.13 8.93 -7.95
CA ASP A 73 -8.32 10.11 -8.80
C ASP A 73 -9.49 10.99 -8.28
N PRO A 74 -9.24 12.22 -7.81
CA PRO A 74 -10.32 13.18 -7.58
C PRO A 74 -10.82 13.60 -8.96
N GLN A 75 -12.08 13.29 -9.25
CA GLN A 75 -12.81 13.74 -10.44
C GLN A 75 -12.59 15.22 -10.76
#